data_AF-A0A960SE44-F1
#
_entry.id   AF-A0A960SE44-F1
#
_cell.length_a   1.000
_cell.length_b   1.000
_cell.length_c   1.000
_cell.angle_alpha   90.00
_cell.angle_beta   90.00
_cell.angle_gamma   90.00
#
_symmetry.space_group_name_H-M   'P 1'
#
loop_
_entity.id
_entity.type
_entity.pdbx_description
1 polymer ?
#
loop_
_entity_poly.entity_id
_entity_poly.type
_entity_poly.pdbx_seq_one_letter_code
_entity_poly.pdbx_strand_id
1 'polypeptide(L)'
;KSRQCWISCEWEFRSGHLFLIPGDSAIGLRLPLNELPWIDPADDVGVIQTDPAGIDINQPFPEPRSLPLPSYEDQAVEKKKIEPGKSAKWILHTALCVEPKNGHIHVFIPPLPNMECYIELLLAVEATAEKLDVTVVIEGEKPPSDPRIQQFSVTPDPGVLEVNIHPANSWNELVSITETLFEEAAQTRLKPDKFMQDGRHTGSAGGCHLVLGGATPQKSPFLKNPELLASMVSYWQYHPALSFMFSGLFLGPTSQSPRIDEARHDSLYELEIALRELKNHEDVTPWLVDRLFRNILTDLTGNTHRAEFCIDKLFNPDRSSGRLGLVELRSFEMPPHVQMMVSLQLLVRSLVAHLAEKPFRPRKLVRWGVELHDRFMLPHYIWDDFLEVIHDLKDNSLEIEADWFAPHFDFRFPLAGKLGYKEIEIELRQAIEPWHTLGEEAMAGGTTRYVDSSLERLQVKVSAFQPERFQMRCNQAIMPLKPTGKPGEYLCGLRYRAWQPPHCLHPTIPPDTPLYIDLVDTKTGHIVAGCRYHSSHPGGRSFDNSPINSLEADGRWRSRFDPYGQTPGAAPDPKPYRSANEYPFTLDMRRLR
;
A
#
# COMPACT_ATOMS: atom_id res chain seq x y z
N LYS A 1 3.63 4.15 47.21
CA LYS A 1 3.31 3.17 46.14
C LYS A 1 1.92 2.63 46.41
N SER A 2 0.87 3.25 45.88
CA SER A 2 -0.47 2.66 45.94
C SER A 2 -0.42 1.32 45.20
N ARG A 3 -0.88 0.25 45.83
CA ARG A 3 -1.07 -1.03 45.12
C ARG A 3 -2.14 -0.77 44.07
N GLN A 4 -1.82 -0.95 42.79
CA GLN A 4 -2.85 -1.16 41.77
C GLN A 4 -3.60 -2.43 42.17
N CYS A 5 -4.87 -2.29 42.51
CA CYS A 5 -5.78 -3.38 42.81
C CYS A 5 -6.90 -3.41 41.76
N TRP A 6 -7.39 -4.60 41.45
CA TRP A 6 -8.60 -4.76 40.67
C TRP A 6 -9.78 -4.14 41.44
N ILE A 7 -10.60 -3.37 40.73
CA ILE A 7 -11.81 -2.73 41.25
C ILE A 7 -13.01 -3.18 40.43
N SER A 8 -14.16 -3.32 41.06
CA SER A 8 -15.43 -3.64 40.41
C SER A 8 -16.54 -2.75 40.97
N CYS A 9 -17.61 -2.56 40.20
CA CYS A 9 -18.80 -1.84 40.63
C CYS A 9 -20.07 -2.54 40.12
N GLU A 10 -21.18 -2.37 40.81
CA GLU A 10 -22.50 -2.78 40.33
C GLU A 10 -23.06 -1.70 39.39
N TRP A 11 -23.56 -2.10 38.23
CA TRP A 11 -24.22 -1.20 37.28
C TRP A 11 -25.72 -1.13 37.56
N GLU A 12 -26.24 0.09 37.68
CA GLU A 12 -27.67 0.36 37.81
C GLU A 12 -28.16 1.07 36.54
N PHE A 13 -29.09 0.42 35.82
CA PHE A 13 -29.74 0.97 34.63
C PHE A 13 -31.09 1.58 34.98
N ARG A 14 -31.49 2.65 34.28
CA ARG A 14 -32.78 3.34 34.51
C ARG A 14 -33.99 2.41 34.32
N SER A 15 -33.89 1.46 33.40
CA SER A 15 -34.92 0.46 33.11
C SER A 15 -34.92 -0.74 34.07
N GLY A 16 -33.91 -0.85 34.94
CA GLY A 16 -33.65 -2.04 35.75
C GLY A 16 -33.10 -3.23 34.96
N HIS A 17 -32.90 -3.09 33.64
CA HIS A 17 -32.46 -4.16 32.75
C HIS A 17 -31.34 -3.68 31.83
N LEU A 18 -30.35 -4.54 31.59
CA LEU A 18 -29.31 -4.30 30.57
C LEU A 18 -29.81 -4.81 29.22
N PHE A 19 -30.03 -3.90 28.27
CA PHE A 19 -30.35 -4.25 26.89
C PHE A 19 -29.13 -4.02 25.99
N LEU A 20 -28.72 -5.06 25.27
CA LEU A 20 -27.58 -4.98 24.36
C LEU A 20 -27.94 -4.20 23.10
N ILE A 21 -26.98 -3.45 22.58
CA ILE A 21 -27.05 -2.88 21.23
C ILE A 21 -27.17 -4.04 20.23
N PRO A 22 -28.16 -4.05 19.31
CA PRO A 22 -28.31 -5.10 18.32
C PRO A 22 -27.08 -5.27 17.42
N GLY A 23 -26.70 -6.50 17.11
CA GLY A 23 -25.55 -6.82 16.24
C GLY A 23 -24.94 -8.18 16.57
N ASP A 24 -23.94 -8.58 15.79
CA ASP A 24 -23.21 -9.84 15.89
C ASP A 24 -21.80 -9.71 16.51
N SER A 25 -21.34 -8.48 16.76
CA SER A 25 -20.12 -8.16 17.49
C SER A 25 -20.04 -8.82 18.87
N ALA A 26 -18.83 -8.91 19.42
CA ALA A 26 -18.59 -9.33 20.80
C ALA A 26 -19.51 -8.58 21.78
N ILE A 27 -20.03 -9.26 22.80
CA ILE A 27 -21.01 -8.68 23.73
C ILE A 27 -20.51 -7.40 24.42
N GLY A 28 -19.20 -7.32 24.71
CA GLY A 28 -18.58 -6.16 25.33
C GLY A 28 -18.66 -4.88 24.48
N LEU A 29 -18.65 -5.02 23.15
CA LEU A 29 -18.84 -3.90 22.20
C LEU A 29 -20.31 -3.49 22.05
N ARG A 30 -21.23 -4.31 22.55
CA ARG A 30 -22.68 -4.10 22.49
C ARG A 30 -23.26 -3.59 23.81
N LEU A 31 -22.42 -3.31 24.81
CA LEU A 31 -22.86 -2.79 26.10
C LEU A 31 -23.36 -1.34 25.96
N PRO A 32 -24.52 -0.97 26.51
CA PRO A 32 -25.06 0.39 26.47
C PRO A 32 -24.37 1.28 27.52
N LEU A 33 -23.06 1.50 27.39
CA LEU A 33 -22.26 2.22 28.39
C LEU A 33 -22.73 3.67 28.61
N ASN A 34 -23.37 4.28 27.60
CA ASN A 34 -23.96 5.61 27.67
C ASN A 34 -25.27 5.69 28.49
N GLU A 35 -25.89 4.55 28.82
CA GLU A 35 -27.05 4.49 29.71
C GLU A 35 -26.67 4.47 31.20
N LEU A 36 -25.38 4.29 31.50
CA LEU A 36 -24.86 4.32 32.86
C LEU A 36 -24.95 5.75 33.44
N PRO A 37 -24.97 5.88 34.78
CA PRO A 37 -25.09 7.18 35.43
C PRO A 37 -23.97 8.14 35.01
N TRP A 38 -24.35 9.40 34.84
CA TRP A 38 -23.48 10.44 34.29
C TRP A 38 -22.21 10.65 35.13
N ILE A 39 -21.07 10.75 34.44
CA ILE A 39 -19.77 11.13 35.00
C ILE A 39 -19.36 12.44 34.33
N ASP A 40 -18.86 13.39 35.10
CA ASP A 40 -18.29 14.61 34.57
C ASP A 40 -17.06 14.26 33.70
N PRO A 41 -16.90 14.80 32.48
CA PRO A 41 -15.73 14.51 31.64
C PRO A 41 -14.38 14.76 32.32
N ALA A 42 -14.31 15.64 33.33
CA ALA A 42 -13.09 15.84 34.12
C ALA A 42 -12.80 14.69 35.11
N ASP A 43 -13.82 13.94 35.51
CA ASP A 43 -13.73 12.76 36.37
C ASP A 43 -13.62 11.46 35.56
N ASP A 44 -14.05 11.46 34.30
CA ASP A 44 -13.90 10.33 33.37
C ASP A 44 -12.49 10.29 32.79
N VAL A 45 -11.55 9.82 33.60
CA VAL A 45 -10.14 9.66 33.19
C VAL A 45 -9.93 8.51 32.21
N GLY A 46 -10.95 7.69 31.95
CA GLY A 46 -10.86 6.49 31.13
C GLY A 46 -9.72 5.55 31.54
N VAL A 47 -9.39 4.60 30.65
CA VAL A 47 -8.19 3.78 30.79
C VAL A 47 -7.03 4.48 30.08
N ILE A 48 -6.15 5.10 30.85
CA ILE A 48 -4.91 5.69 30.33
C ILE A 48 -3.89 4.58 30.11
N GLN A 49 -3.64 4.25 28.85
CA GLN A 49 -2.61 3.28 28.47
C GLN A 49 -1.21 3.86 28.68
N THR A 50 -0.31 3.00 29.14
CA THR A 50 1.11 3.32 29.31
C THR A 50 1.73 3.69 27.95
N ASP A 51 2.47 4.79 27.90
CA ASP A 51 3.16 5.22 26.67
C ASP A 51 4.29 4.21 26.36
N PRO A 52 4.28 3.55 25.18
CA PRO A 52 5.31 2.59 24.79
C PRO A 52 6.73 3.18 24.81
N ALA A 53 6.86 4.48 24.58
CA ALA A 53 8.13 5.19 24.62
C ALA A 53 8.75 5.24 26.03
N GLY A 54 7.95 5.03 27.09
CA GLY A 54 8.42 5.04 28.48
C GLY A 54 8.82 3.68 29.05
N ILE A 55 8.68 2.59 28.28
CA ILE A 55 8.86 1.21 28.77
C ILE A 55 10.34 0.81 28.68
N ASP A 56 10.92 0.34 29.78
CA ASP A 56 12.25 -0.30 29.78
C ASP A 56 12.13 -1.76 29.32
N ILE A 57 12.66 -2.04 28.13
CA ILE A 57 12.65 -3.37 27.53
C ILE A 57 13.42 -4.43 28.34
N ASN A 58 14.33 -4.02 29.23
CA ASN A 58 15.10 -4.95 30.07
C ASN A 58 14.38 -5.27 31.38
N GLN A 59 13.31 -4.55 31.70
CA GLN A 59 12.52 -4.81 32.88
C GLN A 59 11.67 -6.08 32.64
N PRO A 60 11.91 -7.17 33.39
CA PRO A 60 11.12 -8.38 33.23
C PRO A 60 9.66 -8.10 33.61
N PHE A 61 8.75 -8.87 33.01
CA PHE A 61 7.38 -8.91 33.52
C PHE A 61 7.40 -9.33 35.00
N PRO A 62 6.54 -8.74 35.84
CA PRO A 62 6.37 -9.24 37.19
C PRO A 62 6.04 -10.73 37.11
N GLU A 63 6.63 -11.53 38.00
CA GLU A 63 6.25 -12.94 38.06
C GLU A 63 4.73 -13.04 38.20
N PRO A 64 4.09 -13.98 37.48
CA PRO A 64 2.69 -14.30 37.70
C PRO A 64 2.47 -14.36 39.20
N ARG A 65 1.67 -13.42 39.73
CA ARG A 65 1.26 -13.57 41.11
C ARG A 65 0.60 -14.94 41.16
N SER A 66 1.07 -15.83 42.03
CA SER A 66 0.22 -16.90 42.52
C SER A 66 -0.91 -16.17 43.25
N LEU A 67 -1.90 -15.68 42.51
CA LEU A 67 -3.04 -15.01 43.10
C LEU A 67 -3.73 -16.13 43.87
N PRO A 68 -3.71 -16.13 45.22
CA PRO A 68 -4.69 -16.94 45.91
C PRO A 68 -6.03 -16.48 45.33
N LEU A 69 -6.82 -17.42 44.78
CA LEU A 69 -8.20 -17.13 44.41
C LEU A 69 -8.80 -16.40 45.61
N PRO A 70 -9.19 -15.11 45.49
CA PRO A 70 -9.79 -14.43 46.61
C PRO A 70 -10.96 -15.29 47.07
N SER A 71 -11.00 -15.64 48.36
CA SER A 71 -12.20 -16.22 48.92
C SER A 71 -13.32 -15.23 48.61
N TYR A 72 -14.35 -15.68 47.90
CA TYR A 72 -15.49 -14.85 47.46
C TYR A 72 -16.22 -14.16 48.63
N GLU A 73 -15.87 -14.51 49.86
CA GLU A 73 -16.61 -14.16 51.08
C GLU A 73 -16.39 -12.75 51.65
N ASP A 74 -15.52 -11.87 51.13
CA ASP A 74 -15.19 -10.63 51.89
C ASP A 74 -15.03 -9.30 51.11
N GLN A 75 -15.73 -9.08 49.99
CA GLN A 75 -15.86 -7.72 49.41
C GLN A 75 -17.29 -7.45 48.93
N ALA A 76 -18.17 -7.05 49.85
CA ALA A 76 -19.41 -6.40 49.47
C ALA A 76 -19.08 -5.12 48.67
N VAL A 77 -19.50 -5.06 47.41
CA VAL A 77 -19.41 -3.83 46.61
C VAL A 77 -20.27 -2.78 47.30
N GLU A 78 -19.64 -1.74 47.84
CA GLU A 78 -20.34 -0.71 48.60
C GLU A 78 -21.29 0.07 47.66
N LYS A 79 -22.60 -0.13 47.81
CA LYS A 79 -23.63 0.57 47.04
C LYS A 79 -23.63 2.05 47.40
N LYS A 80 -23.03 2.88 46.55
CA LYS A 80 -23.11 4.35 46.65
C LYS A 80 -24.35 4.85 45.95
N LYS A 81 -25.16 5.65 46.65
CA LYS A 81 -26.35 6.29 46.07
C LYS A 81 -25.94 7.28 44.98
N ILE A 82 -26.61 7.20 43.83
CA ILE A 82 -26.49 8.18 42.75
C ILE A 82 -27.25 9.45 43.19
N GLU A 83 -26.54 10.58 43.24
CA GLU A 83 -27.14 11.88 43.56
C GLU A 83 -27.39 12.69 42.28
N PRO A 84 -28.61 13.23 42.06
CA PRO A 84 -28.91 14.04 40.88
C PRO A 84 -27.96 15.23 40.73
N GLY A 85 -27.37 15.38 39.54
CA GLY A 85 -26.46 16.49 39.21
C GLY A 85 -25.04 16.35 39.77
N LYS A 86 -24.68 15.20 40.37
CA LYS A 86 -23.30 14.90 40.76
C LYS A 86 -22.71 13.80 39.88
N SER A 87 -21.41 13.94 39.62
CA SER A 87 -20.60 12.98 38.88
C SER A 87 -20.46 11.65 39.64
N ALA A 88 -20.79 10.54 38.97
CA ALA A 88 -20.68 9.20 39.53
C ALA A 88 -19.30 8.56 39.30
N LYS A 89 -18.21 9.24 39.71
CA LYS A 89 -16.81 8.86 39.45
C LYS A 89 -16.35 7.46 39.88
N TRP A 90 -17.17 6.70 40.61
CA TRP A 90 -16.88 5.33 41.03
C TRP A 90 -17.44 4.28 40.07
N ILE A 91 -18.23 4.69 39.08
CA ILE A 91 -18.79 3.81 38.06
C ILE A 91 -17.74 3.58 36.99
N LEU A 92 -17.50 2.31 36.68
CA LEU A 92 -16.54 1.89 35.67
C LEU A 92 -17.28 1.71 34.35
N HIS A 93 -16.84 2.39 33.30
CA HIS A 93 -17.35 2.22 31.93
C HIS A 93 -16.63 1.11 31.16
N THR A 94 -16.19 0.05 31.86
CA THR A 94 -15.56 -1.13 31.28
C THR A 94 -16.07 -2.39 31.97
N ALA A 95 -16.12 -3.51 31.25
CA ALA A 95 -16.56 -4.78 31.80
C ALA A 95 -15.85 -5.97 31.13
N LEU A 96 -15.44 -6.92 31.96
CA LEU A 96 -15.15 -8.29 31.50
C LEU A 96 -16.50 -8.97 31.22
N CYS A 97 -16.69 -9.48 30.01
CA CYS A 97 -17.94 -10.15 29.66
C CYS A 97 -17.68 -11.61 29.30
N VAL A 98 -18.61 -12.49 29.69
CA VAL A 98 -18.55 -13.91 29.36
C VAL A 98 -19.88 -14.29 28.70
N GLU A 99 -19.84 -14.75 27.45
CA GLU A 99 -21.03 -15.10 26.66
C GLU A 99 -20.87 -16.51 26.05
N PRO A 100 -21.81 -17.44 26.28
CA PRO A 100 -21.88 -18.67 25.50
C PRO A 100 -22.39 -18.34 24.08
N LYS A 101 -21.56 -18.56 23.06
CA LYS A 101 -21.86 -18.27 21.66
C LYS A 101 -21.34 -19.39 20.76
N ASN A 102 -22.20 -19.90 19.87
CA ASN A 102 -21.86 -20.96 18.91
C ASN A 102 -21.20 -22.22 19.52
N GLY A 103 -21.58 -22.60 20.74
CA GLY A 103 -21.01 -23.76 21.43
C GLY A 103 -19.66 -23.50 22.13
N HIS A 104 -19.17 -22.27 22.13
CA HIS A 104 -17.96 -21.84 22.82
C HIS A 104 -18.27 -20.80 23.90
N ILE A 105 -17.44 -20.72 24.93
CA ILE A 105 -17.48 -19.62 25.90
C ILE A 105 -16.57 -18.51 25.39
N HIS A 106 -17.15 -17.36 25.06
CA HIS A 106 -16.41 -16.17 24.65
C HIS A 106 -16.14 -15.29 25.86
N VAL A 107 -14.91 -14.83 26.02
CA VAL A 107 -14.47 -13.94 27.09
C VAL A 107 -13.98 -12.64 26.47
N PHE A 108 -14.78 -11.58 26.62
CA PHE A 108 -14.44 -10.24 26.17
C PHE A 108 -13.52 -9.55 27.17
N ILE A 109 -12.30 -9.23 26.74
CA ILE A 109 -11.31 -8.49 27.51
C ILE A 109 -11.55 -6.97 27.30
N PRO A 110 -11.80 -6.19 28.37
CA PRO A 110 -11.95 -4.75 28.27
C PRO A 110 -10.59 -4.03 28.08
N PRO A 111 -10.58 -2.72 27.77
CA PRO A 111 -9.34 -1.96 27.73
C PRO A 111 -8.60 -2.01 29.08
N LEU A 112 -7.30 -2.25 29.04
CA LEU A 112 -6.43 -2.31 30.22
C LEU A 112 -5.27 -1.30 30.11
N PRO A 113 -4.72 -0.82 31.24
CA PRO A 113 -3.74 0.28 31.24
C PRO A 113 -2.33 -0.14 30.82
N ASN A 114 -1.97 -1.41 30.97
CA ASN A 114 -0.64 -1.93 30.63
C ASN A 114 -0.68 -3.44 30.36
N MET A 115 0.42 -3.96 29.82
CA MET A 115 0.60 -5.37 29.49
C MET A 115 0.57 -6.25 30.75
N GLU A 116 1.09 -5.78 31.88
CA GLU A 116 1.06 -6.52 33.14
C GLU A 116 -0.36 -6.85 33.59
N CYS A 117 -1.27 -5.87 33.57
CA CYS A 117 -2.69 -6.08 33.88
C CYS A 117 -3.35 -7.02 32.86
N TYR A 118 -2.97 -6.95 31.58
CA TYR A 118 -3.50 -7.82 30.54
C TYR A 118 -3.10 -9.28 30.75
N ILE A 119 -1.82 -9.54 31.02
CA ILE A 119 -1.30 -10.87 31.34
C ILE A 119 -1.94 -11.38 32.64
N GLU A 120 -2.06 -10.54 33.68
CA GLU A 120 -2.68 -10.93 34.96
C GLU A 120 -4.14 -11.39 34.76
N LEU A 121 -4.92 -10.67 33.93
CA LEU A 121 -6.29 -11.07 33.61
C LEU A 121 -6.35 -12.33 32.74
N LEU A 122 -5.48 -12.45 31.74
CA LEU A 122 -5.44 -13.62 30.86
C LEU A 122 -5.10 -14.89 31.63
N LEU A 123 -4.12 -14.83 32.54
CA LEU A 123 -3.77 -15.94 33.43
C LEU A 123 -4.92 -16.34 34.36
N ALA A 124 -5.70 -15.37 34.84
CA ALA A 124 -6.89 -15.65 35.65
C ALA A 124 -7.98 -16.36 34.83
N VAL A 125 -8.16 -15.96 33.57
CA VAL A 125 -9.08 -16.63 32.62
C VAL A 125 -8.59 -18.05 32.32
N GLU A 126 -7.31 -18.24 32.03
CA GLU A 126 -6.69 -19.55 31.77
C GLU A 126 -6.83 -20.50 32.96
N ALA A 127 -6.46 -20.05 34.17
CA ALA A 127 -6.59 -20.86 35.39
C ALA A 127 -8.05 -21.23 35.70
N THR A 128 -9.00 -20.34 35.38
CA THR A 128 -10.43 -20.62 35.52
C THR A 128 -10.91 -21.63 34.48
N ALA A 129 -10.46 -21.49 33.24
CA ALA A 129 -10.78 -22.40 32.14
C ALA A 129 -10.24 -23.82 32.42
N GLU A 130 -9.00 -23.93 32.90
CA GLU A 130 -8.38 -25.20 33.30
C GLU A 130 -9.14 -25.85 34.47
N LYS A 131 -9.46 -25.07 35.52
CA LYS A 131 -10.19 -25.59 36.69
C LYS A 131 -11.59 -26.08 36.35
N LEU A 132 -12.25 -25.44 35.39
CA LEU A 132 -13.61 -25.79 34.95
C LEU A 132 -13.63 -26.80 33.80
N ASP A 133 -12.47 -27.17 33.24
CA ASP A 133 -12.33 -28.02 32.05
C ASP A 133 -13.15 -27.50 30.86
N VAL A 134 -13.02 -26.20 30.57
CA VAL A 134 -13.73 -25.53 29.47
C VAL A 134 -12.75 -24.85 28.51
N THR A 135 -13.06 -24.90 27.21
CA THR A 135 -12.34 -24.11 26.20
C THR A 135 -12.99 -22.74 26.04
N VAL A 136 -12.18 -21.68 26.05
CA VAL A 136 -12.62 -20.30 25.89
C VAL A 136 -12.08 -19.66 24.61
N VAL A 137 -12.83 -18.74 24.04
CA VAL A 137 -12.40 -17.86 22.95
C VAL A 137 -12.19 -16.47 23.53
N ILE A 138 -10.99 -15.93 23.39
CA ILE A 138 -10.67 -14.56 23.83
C ILE A 138 -11.08 -13.59 22.73
N GLU A 139 -11.85 -12.57 23.10
CA GLU A 139 -12.27 -11.49 22.20
C GLU A 139 -12.18 -10.13 22.89
N GLY A 140 -12.43 -9.05 22.15
CA GLY A 140 -12.42 -7.70 22.68
C GLY A 140 -11.14 -6.93 22.41
N GLU A 141 -10.68 -6.17 23.40
CA GLU A 141 -9.55 -5.27 23.24
C GLU A 141 -8.23 -6.02 23.13
N LYS A 142 -7.37 -5.51 22.25
CA LYS A 142 -6.01 -6.02 22.08
C LYS A 142 -5.18 -5.69 23.33
N PRO A 143 -4.12 -6.48 23.62
CA PRO A 143 -3.14 -6.10 24.62
C PRO A 143 -2.62 -4.68 24.37
N PRO A 144 -2.42 -3.84 25.41
CA PRO A 144 -1.73 -2.57 25.26
C PRO A 144 -0.35 -2.77 24.62
N SER A 145 0.06 -1.85 23.75
CA SER A 145 1.35 -1.97 23.05
C SER A 145 2.51 -2.01 24.05
N ASP A 146 3.35 -3.04 23.96
CA ASP A 146 4.52 -3.23 24.83
C ASP A 146 5.71 -3.76 24.04
N PRO A 147 6.86 -3.05 23.99
CA PRO A 147 8.02 -3.44 23.19
C PRO A 147 8.70 -4.73 23.67
N ARG A 148 8.33 -5.29 24.83
CA ARG A 148 8.84 -6.57 25.34
C ARG A 148 8.12 -7.79 24.76
N ILE A 149 6.95 -7.60 24.14
CA ILE A 149 6.14 -8.67 23.55
C ILE A 149 6.15 -8.53 22.03
N GLN A 150 6.45 -9.63 21.34
CA GLN A 150 6.23 -9.72 19.90
C GLN A 150 4.76 -10.01 19.61
N GLN A 151 4.23 -9.32 18.62
CA GLN A 151 2.86 -9.49 18.17
C GLN A 151 2.85 -9.67 16.65
N PHE A 152 1.98 -10.56 16.19
CA PHE A 152 1.52 -10.56 14.80
C PHE A 152 -0.01 -10.56 14.79
N SER A 153 -0.62 -10.20 13.67
CA SER A 153 -2.08 -10.29 13.52
C SER A 153 -2.48 -10.62 12.10
N VAL A 154 -3.61 -11.31 11.95
CA VAL A 154 -4.24 -11.65 10.67
C VAL A 154 -5.63 -11.03 10.67
N THR A 155 -5.88 -10.10 9.77
CA THR A 155 -7.13 -9.33 9.70
C THR A 155 -7.79 -9.53 8.34
N PRO A 156 -9.10 -9.83 8.28
CA PRO A 156 -9.80 -9.89 7.00
C PRO A 156 -10.00 -8.47 6.43
N ASP A 157 -9.70 -8.30 5.15
CA ASP A 157 -9.99 -7.09 4.36
C ASP A 157 -10.74 -7.53 3.08
N PRO A 158 -11.57 -6.69 2.42
CA PRO A 158 -12.36 -7.13 1.28
C PRO A 158 -11.52 -7.77 0.15
N GLY A 159 -11.61 -9.11 0.05
CA GLY A 159 -10.93 -9.91 -0.96
C GLY A 159 -9.49 -10.34 -0.62
N VAL A 160 -8.94 -9.97 0.55
CA VAL A 160 -7.58 -10.32 0.97
C VAL A 160 -7.49 -10.57 2.49
N LEU A 161 -6.38 -11.15 2.95
CA LEU A 161 -6.03 -11.17 4.38
C LEU A 161 -4.82 -10.27 4.59
N GLU A 162 -4.93 -9.33 5.52
CA GLU A 162 -3.83 -8.49 5.96
C GLU A 162 -3.08 -9.21 7.09
N VAL A 163 -1.81 -9.54 6.87
CA VAL A 163 -0.94 -10.16 7.88
C VAL A 163 0.10 -9.15 8.33
N ASN A 164 -0.07 -8.62 9.55
CA ASN A 164 0.93 -7.76 10.19
C ASN A 164 1.92 -8.64 10.94
N ILE A 165 3.14 -8.72 10.45
CA ILE A 165 4.22 -9.53 11.05
C ILE A 165 5.02 -8.74 12.09
N HIS A 166 5.64 -9.46 13.02
CA HIS A 166 6.51 -8.88 14.04
C HIS A 166 7.85 -8.41 13.42
N PRO A 167 8.60 -7.50 14.08
CA PRO A 167 9.90 -7.05 13.60
C PRO A 167 10.94 -8.17 13.59
N ALA A 168 11.83 -8.14 12.60
CA ALA A 168 13.01 -8.99 12.53
C ALA A 168 14.27 -8.25 13.02
N ASN A 169 15.10 -8.92 13.83
CA ASN A 169 16.33 -8.35 14.43
C ASN A 169 17.58 -8.61 13.58
N SER A 170 17.51 -9.52 12.61
CA SER A 170 18.59 -9.83 11.69
C SER A 170 18.08 -10.08 10.28
N TRP A 171 18.99 -10.08 9.29
CA TRP A 171 18.64 -10.44 7.92
C TRP A 171 18.13 -11.88 7.81
N ASN A 172 18.81 -12.83 8.46
CA ASN A 172 18.42 -14.24 8.44
C ASN A 172 17.03 -14.46 9.04
N GLU A 173 16.71 -13.75 10.13
CA GLU A 173 15.38 -13.78 10.74
C GLU A 173 14.31 -13.19 9.81
N LEU A 174 14.59 -12.07 9.15
CA LEU A 174 13.67 -11.46 8.18
C LEU A 174 13.36 -12.40 7.02
N VAL A 175 14.38 -13.08 6.48
CA VAL A 175 14.21 -14.08 5.42
C VAL A 175 13.35 -15.23 5.94
N SER A 176 13.68 -15.79 7.11
CA SER A 176 12.95 -16.92 7.70
C SER A 176 11.48 -16.60 7.97
N ILE A 177 11.17 -15.41 8.52
CA ILE A 177 9.79 -14.96 8.73
C ILE A 177 9.06 -14.86 7.40
N THR A 178 9.69 -14.29 6.37
CA THR A 178 9.08 -14.10 5.06
C THR A 178 8.83 -15.45 4.36
N GLU A 179 9.78 -16.37 4.41
CA GLU A 179 9.63 -17.74 3.89
C GLU A 179 8.50 -18.48 4.58
N THR A 180 8.45 -18.43 5.92
CA THR A 180 7.39 -19.05 6.72
C THR A 180 6.02 -18.48 6.35
N LEU A 181 5.89 -17.16 6.21
CA LEU A 181 4.63 -16.52 5.82
C LEU A 181 4.13 -17.01 4.45
N PHE A 182 5.02 -17.08 3.45
CA PHE A 182 4.67 -17.57 2.12
C PHE A 182 4.31 -19.07 2.14
N GLU A 183 5.02 -19.87 2.93
CA GLU A 183 4.75 -21.30 3.09
C GLU A 183 3.39 -21.56 3.75
N GLU A 184 3.11 -20.92 4.89
CA GLU A 184 1.84 -21.06 5.62
C GLU A 184 0.65 -20.55 4.80
N ALA A 185 0.82 -19.44 4.06
CA ALA A 185 -0.17 -18.97 3.11
C ALA A 185 -0.47 -20.02 2.03
N ALA A 186 0.57 -20.62 1.44
CA ALA A 186 0.40 -21.66 0.44
C ALA A 186 -0.29 -22.92 1.00
N GLN A 187 0.09 -23.37 2.20
CA GLN A 187 -0.54 -24.52 2.87
C GLN A 187 -2.03 -24.29 3.17
N THR A 188 -2.42 -23.03 3.41
CA THR A 188 -3.82 -22.62 3.63
C THR A 188 -4.57 -22.27 2.34
N ARG A 189 -3.95 -22.47 1.16
CA ARG A 189 -4.50 -22.17 -0.18
C ARG A 189 -4.69 -20.68 -0.45
N LEU A 190 -3.97 -19.83 0.27
CA LEU A 190 -3.85 -18.41 0.00
C LEU A 190 -2.70 -18.15 -0.97
N LYS A 191 -2.78 -17.05 -1.71
CA LYS A 191 -1.75 -16.61 -2.64
C LYS A 191 -1.51 -15.10 -2.52
N PRO A 192 -0.27 -14.63 -2.70
CA PRO A 192 0.06 -13.20 -2.68
C PRO A 192 -0.39 -12.46 -3.95
N ASP A 193 -0.81 -13.21 -4.97
CA ASP A 193 -1.07 -12.77 -6.33
C ASP A 193 -2.43 -13.27 -6.85
N LYS A 194 -2.89 -12.70 -7.98
CA LYS A 194 -4.10 -13.13 -8.69
C LYS A 194 -3.95 -12.98 -10.20
N PHE A 195 -4.86 -13.64 -10.92
CA PHE A 195 -4.97 -13.51 -12.37
C PHE A 195 -6.22 -12.70 -12.75
N MET A 196 -5.99 -11.67 -13.57
CA MET A 196 -7.04 -10.88 -14.20
C MET A 196 -7.70 -11.67 -15.34
N GLN A 197 -8.93 -11.31 -15.71
CA GLN A 197 -9.68 -12.01 -16.75
C GLN A 197 -8.95 -12.06 -18.11
N ASP A 198 -8.19 -11.00 -18.41
CA ASP A 198 -7.41 -10.84 -19.63
C ASP A 198 -6.05 -11.58 -19.62
N GLY A 199 -5.77 -12.33 -18.56
CA GLY A 199 -4.55 -13.10 -18.40
C GLY A 199 -3.41 -12.35 -17.71
N ARG A 200 -3.58 -11.07 -17.34
CA ARG A 200 -2.54 -10.38 -16.55
C ARG A 200 -2.37 -11.02 -15.19
N HIS A 201 -1.11 -11.16 -14.79
CA HIS A 201 -0.70 -11.54 -13.44
C HIS A 201 -0.47 -10.27 -12.62
N THR A 202 -1.12 -10.15 -11.47
CA THR A 202 -1.05 -8.97 -10.59
C THR A 202 -0.92 -9.40 -9.14
N GLY A 203 -0.56 -8.48 -8.24
CA GLY A 203 -0.63 -8.78 -6.81
C GLY A 203 -2.07 -8.94 -6.32
N SER A 204 -2.22 -9.29 -5.05
CA SER A 204 -3.51 -9.49 -4.38
C SER A 204 -4.41 -8.24 -4.41
N ALA A 205 -3.82 -7.05 -4.57
CA ALA A 205 -4.39 -5.71 -4.36
C ALA A 205 -4.54 -5.27 -2.89
N GLY A 206 -4.04 -6.06 -1.92
CA GLY A 206 -3.95 -5.66 -0.51
C GLY A 206 -2.76 -4.76 -0.16
N GLY A 207 -1.85 -4.56 -1.12
CA GLY A 207 -0.58 -3.85 -0.89
C GLY A 207 0.45 -4.71 -0.13
N CYS A 208 1.67 -4.20 -0.05
CA CYS A 208 2.81 -4.84 0.60
C CYS A 208 3.58 -3.81 1.42
N HIS A 209 3.01 -3.38 2.54
CA HIS A 209 3.61 -2.28 3.31
C HIS A 209 4.92 -2.71 3.99
N LEU A 210 5.97 -1.93 3.78
CA LEU A 210 7.25 -2.12 4.46
C LEU A 210 7.38 -1.12 5.61
N VAL A 211 7.40 -1.63 6.84
CA VAL A 211 7.51 -0.82 8.05
C VAL A 211 8.96 -0.81 8.52
N LEU A 212 9.51 0.40 8.69
CA LEU A 212 10.89 0.65 9.07
C LEU A 212 10.93 1.37 10.41
N GLY A 213 11.89 1.02 11.27
CA GLY A 213 12.08 1.70 12.55
C GLY A 213 13.12 1.01 13.43
N GLY A 214 13.16 1.43 14.70
CA GLY A 214 13.99 0.80 15.74
C GLY A 214 13.17 -0.06 16.68
N ALA A 215 13.84 -0.88 17.50
CA ALA A 215 13.19 -1.72 18.52
C ALA A 215 12.38 -0.93 19.56
N THR A 216 12.69 0.35 19.75
CA THR A 216 11.92 1.31 20.54
C THR A 216 11.87 2.65 19.81
N PRO A 217 10.92 3.56 20.13
CA PRO A 217 10.87 4.89 19.55
C PRO A 217 12.21 5.65 19.70
N GLN A 218 12.87 5.55 20.86
CA GLN A 218 14.17 6.18 21.12
C GLN A 218 15.30 5.58 20.29
N LYS A 219 15.16 4.34 19.82
CA LYS A 219 16.11 3.67 18.94
C LYS A 219 15.78 3.86 17.46
N SER A 220 14.67 4.53 17.12
CA SER A 220 14.30 4.79 15.73
C SER A 220 15.37 5.61 15.00
N PRO A 221 15.84 5.15 13.82
CA PRO A 221 16.81 5.92 13.04
C PRO A 221 16.21 7.24 12.54
N PHE A 222 14.89 7.28 12.31
CA PHE A 222 14.18 8.47 11.85
C PHE A 222 14.03 9.53 12.93
N LEU A 223 13.87 9.13 14.19
CA LEU A 223 13.76 10.09 15.31
C LEU A 223 15.13 10.53 15.82
N LYS A 224 16.14 9.65 15.77
CA LYS A 224 17.53 10.00 16.10
C LYS A 224 18.16 10.93 15.07
N ASN A 225 17.89 10.70 13.80
CA ASN A 225 18.41 11.50 12.71
C ASN A 225 17.29 11.81 11.70
N PRO A 226 16.52 12.89 11.89
CA PRO A 226 15.41 13.27 11.02
C PRO A 226 15.81 13.51 9.55
N GLU A 227 17.01 14.04 9.31
CA GLU A 227 18.03 13.34 8.52
C GLU A 227 17.55 12.40 7.39
N LEU A 228 17.38 11.16 7.85
CA LEU A 228 17.11 10.00 7.03
C LEU A 228 15.73 10.09 6.37
N LEU A 229 14.70 10.56 7.09
CA LEU A 229 13.36 10.70 6.53
C LEU A 229 13.36 11.74 5.39
N ALA A 230 13.99 12.89 5.62
CA ALA A 230 14.15 13.93 4.62
C ALA A 230 14.88 13.41 3.36
N SER A 231 15.95 12.64 3.57
CA SER A 231 16.72 12.03 2.47
C SER A 231 15.90 10.99 1.71
N MET A 232 15.19 10.10 2.40
CA MET A 232 14.35 9.08 1.76
C MET A 232 13.21 9.70 0.94
N VAL A 233 12.46 10.65 1.51
CA VAL A 233 11.37 11.32 0.79
C VAL A 233 11.92 12.04 -0.45
N SER A 234 13.06 12.74 -0.32
CA SER A 234 13.69 13.44 -1.45
C SER A 234 14.22 12.49 -2.52
N TYR A 235 14.80 11.35 -2.12
CA TYR A 235 15.37 10.35 -3.02
C TYR A 235 14.27 9.62 -3.79
N TRP A 236 13.19 9.21 -3.11
CA TRP A 236 12.01 8.67 -3.78
C TRP A 236 11.41 9.71 -4.73
N GLN A 237 11.26 10.98 -4.30
CA GLN A 237 10.79 12.07 -5.17
C GLN A 237 11.71 12.32 -6.38
N TYR A 238 13.01 12.03 -6.24
CA TYR A 238 13.93 12.12 -7.36
C TYR A 238 13.81 10.92 -8.31
N HIS A 239 13.56 9.70 -7.82
CA HIS A 239 13.51 8.48 -8.63
C HIS A 239 12.07 7.90 -8.72
N PRO A 240 11.28 8.25 -9.77
CA PRO A 240 9.95 7.67 -9.98
C PRO A 240 9.92 6.14 -10.06
N ALA A 241 11.01 5.48 -10.45
CA ALA A 241 11.10 4.02 -10.48
C ALA A 241 10.76 3.37 -9.14
N LEU A 242 11.19 3.97 -8.03
CA LEU A 242 10.93 3.44 -6.69
C LEU A 242 9.44 3.46 -6.31
N SER A 243 8.65 4.36 -6.90
CA SER A 243 7.19 4.43 -6.71
C SER A 243 6.41 3.58 -7.73
N PHE A 244 6.89 3.51 -8.98
CA PHE A 244 6.10 3.00 -10.10
C PHE A 244 6.44 1.56 -10.53
N MET A 245 7.68 1.11 -10.33
CA MET A 245 8.10 -0.23 -10.72
C MET A 245 7.50 -1.32 -9.83
N PHE A 246 7.33 -1.03 -8.55
CA PHE A 246 6.92 -2.00 -7.53
C PHE A 246 5.46 -1.84 -7.08
N SER A 247 4.71 -0.93 -7.70
CA SER A 247 3.33 -0.63 -7.32
C SER A 247 2.30 -1.44 -8.09
N GLY A 248 1.09 -1.47 -7.53
CA GLY A 248 -0.06 -2.13 -8.14
C GLY A 248 -0.66 -1.37 -9.32
N LEU A 249 -1.76 -1.91 -9.83
CA LEU A 249 -2.44 -1.34 -11.01
C LEU A 249 -3.08 0.02 -10.75
N PHE A 250 -3.58 0.25 -9.52
CA PHE A 250 -4.27 1.49 -9.16
C PHE A 250 -3.26 2.57 -8.78
N LEU A 251 -2.75 3.28 -9.79
CA LEU A 251 -1.81 4.40 -9.67
C LEU A 251 -2.47 5.74 -10.00
N GLY A 252 -1.84 6.82 -9.53
CA GLY A 252 -2.29 8.18 -9.75
C GLY A 252 -2.64 8.92 -8.46
N PRO A 253 -3.09 10.18 -8.56
CA PRO A 253 -3.35 11.08 -7.43
C PRO A 253 -4.41 10.58 -6.44
N THR A 254 -5.26 9.65 -6.87
CA THR A 254 -6.37 9.09 -6.09
C THR A 254 -6.12 7.65 -5.65
N SER A 255 -4.89 7.13 -5.86
CA SER A 255 -4.48 5.79 -5.47
C SER A 255 -4.52 5.57 -3.95
N GLN A 256 -4.18 4.35 -3.50
CA GLN A 256 -4.09 4.02 -2.08
C GLN A 256 -2.90 4.69 -1.39
N SER A 257 -1.86 5.01 -2.16
CA SER A 257 -0.57 5.53 -1.69
C SER A 257 0.08 6.43 -2.76
N PRO A 258 -0.59 7.52 -3.19
CA PRO A 258 -0.04 8.44 -4.19
C PRO A 258 1.32 8.99 -3.79
N ARG A 259 2.17 9.16 -4.79
CA ARG A 259 3.41 9.89 -4.65
C ARG A 259 3.12 11.36 -4.38
N ILE A 260 4.00 12.00 -3.59
CA ILE A 260 3.80 13.35 -3.07
C ILE A 260 3.50 14.42 -4.15
N ASP A 261 4.03 14.26 -5.37
CA ASP A 261 3.93 15.22 -6.46
C ASP A 261 2.95 14.85 -7.57
N GLU A 262 2.04 13.89 -7.33
CA GLU A 262 1.00 13.52 -8.30
C GLU A 262 -0.30 14.33 -8.18
N ALA A 263 -0.59 14.89 -7.00
CA ALA A 263 -1.90 15.44 -6.68
C ALA A 263 -1.89 16.96 -6.43
N ARG A 264 -1.11 17.41 -5.45
CA ARG A 264 -1.10 18.79 -4.97
C ARG A 264 0.07 19.57 -5.58
N HIS A 265 -0.24 20.58 -6.39
CA HIS A 265 0.74 21.37 -7.14
C HIS A 265 1.75 22.13 -6.26
N ASP A 266 1.37 22.47 -5.03
CA ASP A 266 2.18 23.19 -4.04
C ASP A 266 3.01 22.26 -3.14
N SER A 267 2.76 20.95 -3.13
CA SER A 267 3.36 20.03 -2.14
C SER A 267 4.89 19.99 -2.19
N LEU A 268 5.50 20.06 -3.39
CA LEU A 268 6.95 20.11 -3.49
C LEU A 268 7.55 21.44 -3.03
N TYR A 269 6.81 22.55 -3.18
CA TYR A 269 7.25 23.84 -2.68
C TYR A 269 7.21 23.87 -1.15
N GLU A 270 6.12 23.39 -0.55
CA GLU A 270 5.99 23.28 0.91
C GLU A 270 6.99 22.26 1.49
N LEU A 271 7.23 21.13 0.80
CA LEU A 271 8.25 20.16 1.21
C LEU A 271 9.66 20.78 1.21
N GLU A 272 10.02 21.59 0.22
CA GLU A 272 11.32 22.29 0.21
C GLU A 272 11.48 23.25 1.39
N ILE A 273 10.39 23.88 1.84
CA ILE A 273 10.38 24.70 3.06
C ILE A 273 10.57 23.81 4.29
N ALA A 274 9.81 22.73 4.43
CA ALA A 274 9.92 21.81 5.55
C ALA A 274 11.33 21.19 5.67
N LEU A 275 11.94 20.78 4.55
CA LEU A 275 13.31 20.28 4.48
C LEU A 275 14.34 21.34 4.92
N ARG A 276 14.09 22.61 4.62
CA ARG A 276 14.95 23.72 5.05
C ARG A 276 14.78 24.01 6.54
N GLU A 277 13.55 24.04 7.04
CA GLU A 277 13.26 24.26 8.45
C GLU A 277 13.85 23.15 9.31
N LEU A 278 13.80 21.89 8.86
CA LEU A 278 14.44 20.78 9.55
C LEU A 278 15.94 21.02 9.81
N LYS A 279 16.64 21.69 8.88
CA LYS A 279 18.06 22.04 9.01
C LYS A 279 18.30 23.20 9.97
N ASN A 280 17.35 24.11 10.11
CA ASN A 280 17.49 25.30 10.96
C ASN A 280 17.39 24.96 12.46
N HIS A 281 16.89 23.76 12.80
CA HIS A 281 16.77 23.28 14.16
C HIS A 281 17.92 22.32 14.51
N GLU A 282 18.79 22.72 15.44
CA GLU A 282 19.91 21.88 15.91
C GLU A 282 19.42 20.71 16.79
N ASP A 283 18.39 20.93 17.62
CA ASP A 283 17.77 19.93 18.49
C ASP A 283 16.32 19.64 18.08
N VAL A 284 16.15 18.82 17.02
CA VAL A 284 14.82 18.45 16.53
C VAL A 284 14.18 17.42 17.45
N THR A 285 13.23 17.86 18.26
CA THR A 285 12.42 16.94 19.09
C THR A 285 11.54 16.01 18.22
N PRO A 286 11.25 14.76 18.65
CA PRO A 286 10.48 13.80 17.85
C PRO A 286 9.12 14.31 17.33
N TRP A 287 8.39 15.07 18.16
CA TRP A 287 7.09 15.64 17.76
C TRP A 287 7.22 16.74 16.70
N LEU A 288 8.36 17.44 16.65
CA LEU A 288 8.61 18.47 15.65
C LEU A 288 8.84 17.83 14.28
N VAL A 289 9.55 16.69 14.21
CA VAL A 289 9.72 15.91 12.97
C VAL A 289 8.35 15.56 12.39
N ASP A 290 7.47 15.03 13.23
CA ASP A 290 6.10 14.68 12.84
C ASP A 290 5.34 15.92 12.31
N ARG A 291 5.32 17.02 13.05
CA ARG A 291 4.58 18.23 12.67
C ARG A 291 5.11 18.91 11.40
N LEU A 292 6.41 18.80 11.11
CA LEU A 292 6.99 19.33 9.87
C LEU A 292 6.50 18.59 8.63
N PHE A 293 6.33 17.27 8.70
CA PHE A 293 6.01 16.45 7.52
C PHE A 293 4.55 16.00 7.43
N ARG A 294 3.83 15.87 8.56
CA ARG A 294 2.50 15.23 8.64
C ARG A 294 1.48 15.81 7.67
N ASN A 295 1.42 17.12 7.52
CA ASN A 295 0.42 17.78 6.66
C ASN A 295 0.85 17.86 5.18
N ILE A 296 2.10 17.49 4.90
CA ILE A 296 2.69 17.45 3.56
C ILE A 296 2.59 16.03 2.99
N LEU A 297 2.95 15.03 3.80
CA LEU A 297 2.88 13.60 3.47
C LEU A 297 1.45 13.07 3.65
N THR A 298 0.56 13.47 2.75
CA THR A 298 -0.86 13.12 2.73
C THR A 298 -1.36 12.86 1.32
N ASP A 299 -2.45 12.12 1.19
CA ASP A 299 -3.20 12.07 -0.06
C ASP A 299 -3.94 13.39 -0.39
N LEU A 300 -4.66 13.42 -1.52
CA LEU A 300 -5.45 14.58 -1.96
C LEU A 300 -6.53 15.01 -0.95
N THR A 301 -6.96 14.12 -0.05
CA THR A 301 -7.97 14.40 0.99
C THR A 301 -7.37 14.81 2.34
N GLY A 302 -6.05 14.86 2.44
CA GLY A 302 -5.34 15.15 3.69
C GLY A 302 -5.17 13.93 4.60
N ASN A 303 -5.35 12.70 4.08
CA ASN A 303 -5.18 11.47 4.84
C ASN A 303 -3.71 11.01 4.81
N THR A 304 -3.08 10.97 5.99
CA THR A 304 -1.70 10.54 6.22
C THR A 304 -1.49 9.04 6.04
N HIS A 305 -2.51 8.24 6.37
CA HIS A 305 -2.49 6.79 6.20
C HIS A 305 -2.48 6.38 4.72
N ARG A 306 -2.86 7.31 3.82
CA ARG A 306 -2.87 7.10 2.37
C ARG A 306 -1.68 7.76 1.66
N ALA A 307 -0.65 8.18 2.39
CA ALA A 307 0.56 8.67 1.76
C ALA A 307 1.49 7.51 1.35
N GLU A 308 2.30 7.70 0.31
CA GLU A 308 3.40 6.77 -0.03
C GLU A 308 4.35 6.55 1.16
N PHE A 309 4.73 7.64 1.82
CA PHE A 309 5.45 7.65 3.09
C PHE A 309 4.46 7.96 4.23
N CYS A 310 3.96 6.91 4.87
CA CYS A 310 3.06 7.04 6.00
C CYS A 310 3.85 7.22 7.31
N ILE A 311 3.58 8.33 8.00
CA ILE A 311 4.21 8.69 9.27
C ILE A 311 3.24 8.63 10.46
N ASP A 312 2.09 7.98 10.32
CA ASP A 312 1.12 7.84 11.42
C ASP A 312 1.68 7.14 12.65
N LYS A 313 2.63 6.23 12.41
CA LYS A 313 3.32 5.45 13.44
C LYS A 313 4.67 6.09 13.84
N LEU A 314 5.00 7.30 13.36
CA LEU A 314 6.28 7.96 13.66
C LEU A 314 6.28 8.57 15.06
N PHE A 315 5.62 9.73 15.24
CA PHE A 315 5.53 10.36 16.55
C PHE A 315 4.32 11.30 16.65
N ASN A 316 3.10 10.73 16.74
CA ASN A 316 1.91 11.54 16.91
C ASN A 316 1.90 12.22 18.30
N PRO A 317 1.91 13.57 18.39
CA PRO A 317 1.89 14.26 19.67
C PRO A 317 0.55 14.13 20.39
N ASP A 318 -0.54 13.89 19.67
CA ASP A 318 -1.91 13.92 20.19
C ASP A 318 -2.34 12.58 20.82
N ARG A 319 -1.66 11.47 20.48
CA ARG A 319 -1.98 10.11 20.99
C ARG A 319 -0.71 9.30 21.26
N SER A 320 -0.59 8.74 22.46
CA SER A 320 0.57 7.90 22.86
C SER A 320 0.72 6.65 22.00
N SER A 321 -0.38 6.04 21.56
CA SER A 321 -0.37 4.87 20.66
C SER A 321 0.25 5.13 19.28
N GLY A 322 0.36 6.39 18.85
CA GLY A 322 1.00 6.78 17.59
C GLY A 322 2.48 7.14 17.71
N ARG A 323 3.11 6.91 18.88
CA ARG A 323 4.52 7.26 19.14
C ARG A 323 5.42 6.04 19.06
N LEU A 324 5.45 5.37 17.90
CA LEU A 324 6.15 4.10 17.72
C LEU A 324 7.55 4.28 17.08
N GLY A 325 7.84 5.44 16.50
CA GLY A 325 9.10 5.72 15.80
C GLY A 325 9.22 4.99 14.46
N LEU A 326 8.09 4.65 13.83
CA LEU A 326 8.04 3.86 12.61
C LEU A 326 7.64 4.70 11.40
N VAL A 327 8.22 4.39 10.24
CA VAL A 327 7.82 4.92 8.93
C VAL A 327 7.35 3.73 8.09
N GLU A 328 6.21 3.88 7.43
CA GLU A 328 5.59 2.82 6.62
C GLU A 328 5.59 3.22 5.14
N LEU A 329 6.25 2.42 4.30
CA LEU A 329 6.25 2.58 2.85
C LEU A 329 5.08 1.79 2.25
N ARG A 330 4.18 2.49 1.57
CA ARG A 330 2.86 1.95 1.19
C ARG A 330 2.65 1.77 -0.31
N SER A 331 3.58 2.19 -1.16
CA SER A 331 3.44 2.12 -2.62
C SER A 331 3.71 0.72 -3.20
N PHE A 332 4.20 -0.22 -2.41
CA PHE A 332 4.55 -1.56 -2.88
C PHE A 332 3.33 -2.49 -3.00
N GLU A 333 3.30 -3.31 -4.04
CA GLU A 333 2.37 -4.43 -4.22
C GLU A 333 3.02 -5.76 -3.83
N MET A 334 2.20 -6.73 -3.40
CA MET A 334 2.68 -8.08 -3.06
C MET A 334 3.29 -8.78 -4.28
N PRO A 335 4.58 -9.17 -4.22
CA PRO A 335 5.19 -9.94 -5.30
C PRO A 335 4.75 -11.42 -5.23
N PRO A 336 4.71 -12.13 -6.38
CA PRO A 336 4.23 -13.50 -6.46
C PRO A 336 5.16 -14.54 -5.82
N HIS A 337 6.43 -14.18 -5.57
CA HIS A 337 7.45 -15.10 -5.06
C HIS A 337 8.22 -14.52 -3.88
N VAL A 338 8.61 -15.40 -2.95
CA VAL A 338 9.36 -15.02 -1.75
C VAL A 338 10.72 -14.39 -2.09
N GLN A 339 11.42 -14.87 -3.12
CA GLN A 339 12.70 -14.31 -3.54
C GLN A 339 12.54 -12.85 -4.02
N MET A 340 11.44 -12.56 -4.71
CA MET A 340 11.11 -11.20 -5.10
C MET A 340 10.87 -10.33 -3.86
N MET A 341 10.06 -10.79 -2.91
CA MET A 341 9.81 -10.09 -1.65
C MET A 341 11.11 -9.78 -0.88
N VAL A 342 11.97 -10.77 -0.71
CA VAL A 342 13.23 -10.63 0.02
C VAL A 342 14.17 -9.67 -0.73
N SER A 343 14.26 -9.73 -2.06
CA SER A 343 15.09 -8.78 -2.82
C SER A 343 14.57 -7.33 -2.75
N LEU A 344 13.26 -7.11 -2.70
CA LEU A 344 12.65 -5.80 -2.45
C LEU A 344 12.97 -5.29 -1.03
N GLN A 345 12.84 -6.14 -0.01
CA GLN A 345 13.23 -5.80 1.36
C GLN A 345 14.74 -5.48 1.44
N LEU A 346 15.59 -6.21 0.71
CA LEU A 346 17.03 -5.93 0.63
C LEU A 346 17.30 -4.56 0.00
N LEU A 347 16.64 -4.24 -1.12
CA LEU A 347 16.75 -2.93 -1.79
C LEU A 347 16.44 -1.79 -0.81
N VAL A 348 15.30 -1.86 -0.13
CA VAL A 348 14.87 -0.81 0.80
C VAL A 348 15.85 -0.69 1.96
N ARG A 349 16.33 -1.80 2.53
CA ARG A 349 17.34 -1.77 3.60
C ARG A 349 18.66 -1.17 3.14
N SER A 350 19.11 -1.49 1.93
CA SER A 350 20.31 -0.92 1.31
C SER A 350 20.16 0.58 1.08
N LEU A 351 18.99 1.04 0.63
CA LEU A 351 18.69 2.47 0.48
C LEU A 351 18.68 3.19 1.82
N VAL A 352 18.10 2.60 2.87
CA VAL A 352 18.15 3.16 4.23
C VAL A 352 19.60 3.30 4.70
N ALA A 353 20.43 2.27 4.51
CA ALA A 353 21.84 2.32 4.89
C ALA A 353 22.62 3.38 4.09
N HIS A 354 22.44 3.39 2.76
CA HIS A 354 23.05 4.37 1.86
C HIS A 354 22.70 5.81 2.25
N LEU A 355 21.41 6.10 2.43
CA LEU A 355 20.93 7.45 2.73
C LEU A 355 21.23 7.90 4.17
N ALA A 356 21.43 6.95 5.10
CA ALA A 356 21.89 7.27 6.45
C ALA A 356 23.37 7.70 6.46
N GLU A 357 24.20 7.09 5.61
CA GLU A 357 25.63 7.40 5.47
C GLU A 357 25.88 8.62 4.57
N LYS A 358 25.16 8.68 3.45
CA LYS A 358 25.23 9.74 2.43
C LYS A 358 23.84 10.37 2.24
N PRO A 359 23.45 11.33 3.10
CA PRO A 359 22.16 12.01 2.98
C PRO A 359 21.93 12.62 1.60
N PHE A 360 20.79 12.31 1.00
CA PHE A 360 20.41 12.85 -0.30
C PHE A 360 19.65 14.18 -0.13
N ARG A 361 20.35 15.29 -0.39
CA ARG A 361 19.80 16.65 -0.27
C ARG A 361 19.94 17.43 -1.57
N PRO A 362 19.01 17.28 -2.52
CA PRO A 362 19.01 18.13 -3.69
C PRO A 362 18.72 19.58 -3.26
N ARG A 363 19.39 20.55 -3.88
CA ARG A 363 19.12 21.98 -3.63
C ARG A 363 17.68 22.36 -3.95
N LYS A 364 17.07 21.66 -4.91
CA LYS A 364 15.69 21.82 -5.35
C LYS A 364 15.16 20.45 -5.76
N LEU A 365 13.94 20.13 -5.37
CA LEU A 365 13.23 18.92 -5.79
C LEU A 365 12.88 19.01 -7.27
N VAL A 366 12.90 17.87 -7.98
CA VAL A 366 12.66 17.86 -9.43
C VAL A 366 11.18 18.16 -9.69
N ARG A 367 10.88 19.10 -10.59
CA ARG A 367 9.50 19.41 -10.97
C ARG A 367 9.09 18.57 -12.18
N TRP A 368 8.89 17.27 -11.96
CA TRP A 368 8.56 16.33 -13.03
C TRP A 368 7.28 16.72 -13.79
N GLY A 369 6.23 17.14 -13.05
CA GLY A 369 4.97 17.56 -13.65
C GLY A 369 4.39 16.48 -14.58
N VAL A 370 4.06 16.88 -15.81
CA VAL A 370 3.48 15.98 -16.82
C VAL A 370 4.40 14.81 -17.20
N GLU A 371 5.73 14.92 -17.00
CA GLU A 371 6.64 13.81 -17.30
C GLU A 371 6.36 12.57 -16.46
N LEU A 372 5.82 12.70 -15.23
CA LEU A 372 5.43 11.55 -14.41
C LEU A 372 4.40 10.69 -15.14
N HIS A 373 3.40 11.34 -15.76
CA HIS A 373 2.26 10.67 -16.38
C HIS A 373 2.40 10.49 -17.90
N ASP A 374 3.59 10.81 -18.45
CA ASP A 374 3.95 10.60 -19.85
C ASP A 374 5.20 9.71 -19.99
N ARG A 375 6.36 10.22 -19.56
CA ARG A 375 7.66 9.57 -19.69
C ARG A 375 7.82 8.41 -18.72
N PHE A 376 7.58 8.65 -17.43
CA PHE A 376 7.73 7.64 -16.37
C PHE A 376 6.58 6.64 -16.30
N MET A 377 5.61 6.74 -17.21
CA MET A 377 4.64 5.68 -17.44
C MET A 377 5.17 4.58 -18.36
N LEU A 378 6.36 4.77 -18.95
CA LEU A 378 6.95 3.85 -19.92
C LEU A 378 8.02 2.96 -19.27
N PRO A 379 7.97 1.63 -19.49
CA PRO A 379 8.90 0.67 -18.90
C PRO A 379 10.38 1.04 -19.07
N HIS A 380 10.77 1.54 -20.24
CA HIS A 380 12.16 1.87 -20.52
C HIS A 380 12.72 2.94 -19.57
N TYR A 381 11.98 4.03 -19.36
CA TYR A 381 12.46 5.12 -18.50
C TYR A 381 12.38 4.77 -17.01
N ILE A 382 11.45 3.89 -16.61
CA ILE A 382 11.44 3.32 -15.27
C ILE A 382 12.67 2.46 -15.03
N TRP A 383 13.03 1.59 -15.99
CA TRP A 383 14.23 0.76 -15.85
C TRP A 383 15.51 1.59 -15.85
N ASP A 384 15.62 2.58 -16.75
CA ASP A 384 16.79 3.44 -16.81
C ASP A 384 16.97 4.25 -15.51
N ASP A 385 15.89 4.82 -14.95
CA ASP A 385 15.92 5.50 -13.63
C ASP A 385 16.28 4.52 -12.49
N PHE A 386 15.77 3.29 -12.54
CA PHE A 386 16.14 2.26 -11.57
C PHE A 386 17.63 1.88 -11.64
N LEU A 387 18.23 1.85 -12.84
CA LEU A 387 19.65 1.59 -13.00
C LEU A 387 20.52 2.68 -12.36
N GLU A 388 20.06 3.93 -12.33
CA GLU A 388 20.73 5.01 -11.57
C GLU A 388 20.71 4.69 -10.06
N VAL A 389 19.58 4.23 -9.52
CA VAL A 389 19.50 3.81 -8.11
C VAL A 389 20.47 2.66 -7.81
N ILE A 390 20.54 1.65 -8.68
CA ILE A 390 21.49 0.54 -8.51
C ILE A 390 22.94 1.04 -8.56
N HIS A 391 23.23 2.00 -9.43
CA HIS A 391 24.56 2.59 -9.54
C HIS A 391 24.94 3.35 -8.25
N ASP A 392 24.05 4.16 -7.69
CA ASP A 392 24.28 4.88 -6.43
C ASP A 392 24.59 3.92 -5.26
N LEU A 393 23.89 2.79 -5.20
CA LEU A 393 24.15 1.75 -4.19
C LEU A 393 25.53 1.11 -4.37
N LYS A 394 25.90 0.77 -5.62
CA LYS A 394 27.23 0.22 -5.93
C LYS A 394 28.36 1.20 -5.62
N ASP A 395 28.17 2.48 -5.91
CA ASP A 395 29.11 3.56 -5.58
C ASP A 395 29.30 3.71 -4.06
N ASN A 396 28.37 3.18 -3.25
CA ASN A 396 28.50 3.07 -1.80
C ASN A 396 28.91 1.67 -1.32
N SER A 397 29.54 0.86 -2.17
CA SER A 397 29.99 -0.50 -1.85
C SER A 397 28.87 -1.45 -1.40
N LEU A 398 27.62 -1.18 -1.79
CA LEU A 398 26.50 -2.10 -1.63
C LEU A 398 26.30 -2.84 -2.95
N GLU A 399 26.75 -4.10 -3.01
CA GLU A 399 26.75 -4.93 -4.22
C GLU A 399 25.35 -5.47 -4.58
N ILE A 400 24.42 -4.56 -4.87
CA ILE A 400 23.10 -4.91 -5.42
C ILE A 400 23.21 -5.02 -6.94
N GLU A 401 22.68 -6.08 -7.53
CA GLU A 401 22.63 -6.26 -8.98
C GLU A 401 21.23 -5.95 -9.53
N ALA A 402 21.17 -5.25 -10.67
CA ALA A 402 19.91 -4.91 -11.33
C ALA A 402 19.12 -6.17 -11.76
N ASP A 403 19.82 -7.23 -12.18
CA ASP A 403 19.21 -8.47 -12.67
C ASP A 403 18.35 -9.18 -11.61
N TRP A 404 18.59 -8.95 -10.31
CA TRP A 404 17.75 -9.47 -9.24
C TRP A 404 16.32 -8.90 -9.31
N PHE A 405 16.14 -7.75 -9.94
CA PHE A 405 14.85 -7.06 -10.09
C PHE A 405 14.23 -7.22 -11.47
N ALA A 406 14.88 -7.93 -12.41
CA ALA A 406 14.27 -8.25 -13.70
C ALA A 406 12.90 -8.98 -13.57
N PRO A 407 12.69 -9.90 -12.60
CA PRO A 407 11.36 -10.46 -12.36
C PRO A 407 10.31 -9.43 -11.93
N HIS A 408 10.69 -8.39 -11.17
CA HIS A 408 9.77 -7.30 -10.82
C HIS A 408 9.42 -6.47 -12.05
N PHE A 409 10.41 -6.19 -12.89
CA PHE A 409 10.21 -5.49 -14.15
C PHE A 409 9.25 -6.24 -15.07
N ASP A 410 9.46 -7.53 -15.28
CA ASP A 410 8.61 -8.35 -16.15
C ASP A 410 7.21 -8.58 -15.57
N PHE A 411 7.10 -8.68 -14.23
CA PHE A 411 5.80 -8.74 -13.55
C PHE A 411 5.01 -7.45 -13.73
N ARG A 412 5.67 -6.28 -13.59
CA ARG A 412 5.03 -4.96 -13.75
C ARG A 412 4.72 -4.62 -15.21
N PHE A 413 5.61 -5.02 -16.12
CA PHE A 413 5.62 -4.65 -17.54
C PHE A 413 5.67 -5.88 -18.46
N PRO A 414 4.68 -6.78 -18.39
CA PRO A 414 4.70 -8.03 -19.15
C PRO A 414 4.83 -7.77 -20.65
N LEU A 415 5.64 -8.61 -21.30
CA LEU A 415 5.83 -8.59 -22.75
C LEU A 415 4.54 -9.02 -23.45
N ALA A 416 3.98 -8.13 -24.28
CA ALA A 416 2.84 -8.46 -25.13
C ALA A 416 3.30 -9.26 -26.36
N GLY A 417 4.40 -8.85 -26.99
CA GLY A 417 4.94 -9.56 -28.15
C GLY A 417 6.12 -8.86 -28.81
N LYS A 418 6.72 -9.56 -29.78
CA LYS A 418 7.85 -9.09 -30.59
C LYS A 418 7.62 -9.40 -32.06
N LEU A 419 8.14 -8.54 -32.93
CA LEU A 419 8.17 -8.73 -34.38
C LEU A 419 9.52 -8.24 -34.94
N GLY A 420 10.07 -8.96 -35.91
CA GLY A 420 11.31 -8.60 -36.58
C GLY A 420 11.09 -8.30 -38.07
N TYR A 421 11.81 -7.31 -38.59
CA TYR A 421 11.93 -7.05 -40.03
C TYR A 421 13.38 -6.69 -40.36
N LYS A 422 14.08 -7.61 -41.04
CA LYS A 422 15.53 -7.52 -41.26
C LYS A 422 16.24 -7.39 -39.91
N GLU A 423 16.99 -6.30 -39.69
CA GLU A 423 17.68 -6.01 -38.42
C GLU A 423 16.78 -5.26 -37.43
N ILE A 424 15.62 -4.75 -37.87
CA ILE A 424 14.71 -3.99 -37.01
C ILE A 424 13.94 -4.96 -36.12
N GLU A 425 14.02 -4.74 -34.81
CA GLU A 425 13.18 -5.42 -33.82
C GLU A 425 12.13 -4.43 -33.29
N ILE A 426 10.90 -4.89 -33.17
CA ILE A 426 9.76 -4.16 -32.60
C ILE A 426 9.28 -4.94 -31.38
N GLU A 427 9.34 -4.33 -30.21
CA GLU A 427 8.90 -4.90 -28.93
C GLU A 427 7.69 -4.14 -28.39
N LEU A 428 6.64 -4.86 -27.99
CA LEU A 428 5.45 -4.32 -27.34
C LEU A 428 5.41 -4.82 -25.90
N ARG A 429 5.43 -3.90 -24.94
CA ARG A 429 5.24 -4.19 -23.51
C ARG A 429 4.04 -3.44 -22.95
N GLN A 430 3.38 -4.05 -21.96
CA GLN A 430 2.44 -3.32 -21.12
C GLN A 430 3.17 -2.16 -20.44
N ALA A 431 2.54 -0.99 -20.44
CA ALA A 431 3.02 0.21 -19.76
C ALA A 431 2.02 0.63 -18.67
N ILE A 432 2.40 1.63 -17.87
CA ILE A 432 1.54 2.14 -16.80
C ILE A 432 0.47 3.05 -17.40
N GLU A 433 -0.76 2.91 -16.91
CA GLU A 433 -1.80 3.89 -17.13
C GLU A 433 -2.49 4.15 -15.79
N PRO A 434 -2.47 5.39 -15.25
CA PRO A 434 -3.15 5.71 -14.02
C PRO A 434 -4.67 5.60 -14.21
N TRP A 435 -5.36 5.07 -13.21
CA TRP A 435 -6.82 5.00 -13.23
C TRP A 435 -7.38 6.08 -12.32
N HIS A 436 -8.05 7.06 -12.92
CA HIS A 436 -8.57 8.19 -12.16
C HIS A 436 -9.90 7.86 -11.50
N THR A 437 -10.04 8.25 -10.24
CA THR A 437 -11.34 8.27 -9.58
C THR A 437 -12.22 9.34 -10.22
N LEU A 438 -13.44 8.96 -10.60
CA LEU A 438 -14.44 9.82 -11.21
C LEU A 438 -15.19 10.66 -10.16
N GLY A 439 -16.04 11.57 -10.65
CA GLY A 439 -16.94 12.35 -9.81
C GLY A 439 -17.87 11.48 -8.96
N GLU A 440 -18.36 12.05 -7.86
CA GLU A 440 -19.31 11.37 -6.98
C GLU A 440 -20.66 11.15 -7.67
N GLU A 441 -21.21 9.96 -7.48
CA GLU A 441 -22.55 9.61 -7.89
C GLU A 441 -23.38 9.23 -6.66
N ALA A 442 -24.63 9.70 -6.61
CA ALA A 442 -25.56 9.34 -5.56
C ALA A 442 -26.18 7.97 -5.84
N MET A 443 -26.00 7.04 -4.90
CA MET A 443 -26.61 5.71 -4.93
C MET A 443 -27.54 5.56 -3.72
N ALA A 444 -28.50 4.63 -3.78
CA ALA A 444 -29.34 4.34 -2.64
C ALA A 444 -28.48 3.86 -1.46
N GLY A 445 -28.35 4.68 -0.40
CA GLY A 445 -27.54 4.37 0.78
C GLY A 445 -26.19 5.08 0.88
N GLY A 446 -25.80 5.94 -0.07
CA GLY A 446 -24.57 6.74 0.05
C GLY A 446 -24.06 7.33 -1.25
N THR A 447 -22.85 7.89 -1.21
CA THR A 447 -22.12 8.32 -2.41
C THR A 447 -21.12 7.25 -2.83
N THR A 448 -21.01 7.02 -4.14
CA THR A 448 -20.01 6.12 -4.73
C THR A 448 -19.11 6.90 -5.66
N ARG A 449 -17.84 6.50 -5.76
CA ARG A 449 -16.91 7.03 -6.77
C ARG A 449 -16.35 5.87 -7.58
N TYR A 450 -16.64 5.87 -8.88
CA TYR A 450 -16.10 4.88 -9.81
C TYR A 450 -14.65 5.22 -10.17
N VAL A 451 -13.92 4.23 -10.67
CA VAL A 451 -12.55 4.39 -11.18
C VAL A 451 -12.57 4.12 -12.68
N ASP A 452 -12.01 5.03 -13.47
CA ASP A 452 -11.92 4.86 -14.92
C ASP A 452 -10.78 3.90 -15.29
N SER A 453 -11.14 2.63 -15.42
CA SER A 453 -10.26 1.55 -15.87
C SER A 453 -10.38 1.27 -17.38
N SER A 454 -10.99 2.19 -18.14
CA SER A 454 -11.26 2.02 -19.58
C SER A 454 -10.02 2.21 -20.46
N LEU A 455 -8.97 2.83 -19.92
CA LEU A 455 -7.74 3.17 -20.62
C LEU A 455 -6.62 2.19 -20.27
N GLU A 456 -5.83 1.87 -21.28
CA GLU A 456 -4.60 1.13 -21.13
C GLU A 456 -3.46 1.82 -21.89
N ARG A 457 -2.24 1.42 -21.58
CA ARG A 457 -1.03 1.91 -22.26
C ARG A 457 -0.11 0.76 -22.65
N LEU A 458 0.46 0.85 -23.84
CA LEU A 458 1.57 0.02 -24.28
C LEU A 458 2.81 0.89 -24.51
N GLN A 459 4.00 0.31 -24.37
CA GLN A 459 5.22 0.85 -24.94
C GLN A 459 5.53 0.08 -26.22
N VAL A 460 5.71 0.79 -27.33
CA VAL A 460 6.33 0.27 -28.56
C VAL A 460 7.77 0.72 -28.57
N LYS A 461 8.70 -0.23 -28.50
CA LYS A 461 10.14 0.01 -28.60
C LYS A 461 10.65 -0.57 -29.91
N VAL A 462 11.48 0.18 -30.63
CA VAL A 462 12.11 -0.26 -31.87
C VAL A 462 13.63 -0.13 -31.79
N SER A 463 14.33 -1.14 -32.28
CA SER A 463 15.80 -1.21 -32.31
C SER A 463 16.30 -1.34 -33.75
N ALA A 464 17.55 -0.91 -33.99
CA ALA A 464 18.14 -0.79 -35.33
C ALA A 464 17.29 0.03 -36.32
N PHE A 465 16.51 0.98 -35.80
CA PHE A 465 15.53 1.76 -36.55
C PHE A 465 16.18 2.94 -37.29
N GLN A 466 15.77 3.15 -38.54
CA GLN A 466 16.26 4.24 -39.39
C GLN A 466 15.11 5.22 -39.68
N PRO A 467 14.98 6.33 -38.93
CA PRO A 467 13.83 7.24 -39.04
C PRO A 467 13.72 7.93 -40.41
N GLU A 468 14.81 8.02 -41.17
CA GLU A 468 14.81 8.59 -42.53
C GLU A 468 14.15 7.68 -43.57
N ARG A 469 13.96 6.40 -43.25
CA ARG A 469 13.41 5.39 -44.17
C ARG A 469 12.14 4.75 -43.65
N PHE A 470 12.05 4.52 -42.35
CA PHE A 470 10.96 3.79 -41.76
C PHE A 470 10.12 4.68 -40.87
N GLN A 471 8.83 4.36 -40.80
CA GLN A 471 7.87 5.05 -39.96
C GLN A 471 6.98 4.03 -39.25
N MET A 472 6.90 4.13 -37.93
CA MET A 472 5.94 3.36 -37.13
C MET A 472 4.59 4.05 -37.12
N ARG A 473 3.51 3.28 -37.31
CA ARG A 473 2.13 3.78 -37.27
C ARG A 473 1.24 2.91 -36.37
N CYS A 474 0.33 3.55 -35.63
CA CYS A 474 -0.78 2.87 -34.93
C CYS A 474 -2.11 3.28 -35.57
N ASN A 475 -2.91 2.34 -36.08
CA ASN A 475 -4.19 2.63 -36.76
C ASN A 475 -4.11 3.83 -37.73
N GLN A 476 -3.08 3.82 -38.58
CA GLN A 476 -2.74 4.86 -39.57
C GLN A 476 -2.20 6.19 -39.00
N ALA A 477 -2.11 6.37 -37.68
CA ALA A 477 -1.48 7.53 -37.08
C ALA A 477 0.02 7.32 -36.90
N ILE A 478 0.83 8.33 -37.23
CA ILE A 478 2.28 8.29 -37.05
C ILE A 478 2.61 8.31 -35.56
N MET A 479 3.39 7.34 -35.10
CA MET A 479 3.87 7.33 -33.71
C MET A 479 4.96 8.38 -33.52
N PRO A 480 4.85 9.28 -32.51
CA PRO A 480 5.88 10.26 -32.17
C PRO A 480 7.05 9.58 -31.44
N LEU A 481 7.81 8.76 -32.17
CA LEU A 481 8.96 8.03 -31.64
C LEU A 481 10.00 8.99 -31.02
N LYS A 482 10.46 8.66 -29.82
CA LYS A 482 11.52 9.38 -29.09
C LYS A 482 12.78 8.51 -28.98
N PRO A 483 13.97 9.09 -29.17
CA PRO A 483 15.21 8.35 -29.00
C PRO A 483 15.43 7.99 -27.53
N THR A 484 16.03 6.83 -27.28
CA THR A 484 16.40 6.39 -25.92
C THR A 484 17.79 6.87 -25.48
N GLY A 485 18.54 7.50 -26.40
CA GLY A 485 19.96 7.83 -26.21
C GLY A 485 20.89 6.75 -26.78
N LYS A 486 20.40 5.53 -27.02
CA LYS A 486 21.12 4.49 -27.78
C LYS A 486 20.89 4.69 -29.29
N PRO A 487 21.95 4.74 -30.11
CA PRO A 487 21.80 4.90 -31.56
C PRO A 487 20.91 3.81 -32.18
N GLY A 488 19.93 4.23 -33.00
CA GLY A 488 18.99 3.32 -33.65
C GLY A 488 17.89 2.77 -32.74
N GLU A 489 17.81 3.21 -31.48
CA GLU A 489 16.76 2.80 -30.55
C GLU A 489 15.78 3.94 -30.26
N TYR A 490 14.50 3.65 -30.45
CA TYR A 490 13.41 4.61 -30.25
C TYR A 490 12.22 3.95 -29.57
N LEU A 491 11.37 4.75 -28.96
CA LEU A 491 10.14 4.26 -28.35
C LEU A 491 8.98 5.25 -28.44
N CYS A 492 7.76 4.76 -28.22
CA CYS A 492 6.56 5.57 -28.05
C CYS A 492 5.58 4.87 -27.11
N GLY A 493 4.93 5.65 -26.23
CA GLY A 493 3.75 5.22 -25.51
C GLY A 493 2.51 5.23 -26.41
N LEU A 494 1.72 4.17 -26.40
CA LEU A 494 0.41 4.10 -27.03
C LEU A 494 -0.64 4.11 -25.93
N ARG A 495 -1.36 5.23 -25.76
CA ARG A 495 -2.50 5.33 -24.85
C ARG A 495 -3.78 5.16 -25.63
N TYR A 496 -4.64 4.25 -25.21
CA TYR A 496 -5.83 3.88 -25.98
C TYR A 496 -6.98 3.44 -25.07
N ARG A 497 -8.21 3.53 -25.57
CA ARG A 497 -9.37 2.98 -24.90
C ARG A 497 -9.48 1.48 -25.18
N ALA A 498 -9.34 0.67 -24.14
CA ALA A 498 -9.38 -0.79 -24.21
C ALA A 498 -10.82 -1.34 -24.21
N TRP A 499 -11.72 -0.68 -23.47
CA TRP A 499 -13.15 -1.00 -23.36
C TRP A 499 -13.95 0.25 -22.96
N GLN A 500 -15.28 0.18 -22.89
CA GLN A 500 -16.12 1.37 -22.65
C GLN A 500 -17.19 1.07 -21.57
N PRO A 501 -16.85 1.25 -20.28
CA PRO A 501 -17.83 1.16 -19.21
C PRO A 501 -18.85 2.31 -19.30
N PRO A 502 -20.04 2.15 -18.68
CA PRO A 502 -21.01 3.24 -18.56
C PRO A 502 -20.43 4.45 -17.79
N HIS A 503 -19.56 4.21 -16.81
CA HIS A 503 -18.87 5.24 -16.04
C HIS A 503 -17.40 5.32 -16.50
N CYS A 504 -17.09 6.29 -17.34
CA CYS A 504 -15.71 6.61 -17.75
C CYS A 504 -15.59 8.07 -18.19
N LEU A 505 -14.36 8.58 -18.25
CA LEU A 505 -14.06 9.86 -18.90
C LEU A 505 -14.35 9.74 -20.40
N HIS A 506 -14.95 10.77 -20.99
CA HIS A 506 -15.26 10.85 -22.42
C HIS A 506 -16.07 9.63 -22.93
N PRO A 507 -17.29 9.41 -22.43
CA PRO A 507 -18.07 8.20 -22.72
C PRO A 507 -18.54 8.09 -24.17
N THR A 508 -18.33 9.10 -25.01
CA THR A 508 -18.64 9.06 -26.45
C THR A 508 -17.51 8.50 -27.30
N ILE A 509 -16.34 8.25 -26.70
CA ILE A 509 -15.17 7.71 -27.39
C ILE A 509 -15.26 6.18 -27.36
N PRO A 510 -15.51 5.46 -28.48
CA PRO A 510 -15.48 3.99 -28.50
C PRO A 510 -14.08 3.42 -28.24
N PRO A 511 -13.98 2.10 -27.93
CA PRO A 511 -12.71 1.39 -27.87
C PRO A 511 -11.88 1.56 -29.15
N ASP A 512 -10.57 1.67 -29.01
CA ASP A 512 -9.63 1.84 -30.11
C ASP A 512 -9.08 0.50 -30.65
N THR A 513 -9.42 -0.61 -29.99
CA THR A 513 -8.90 -1.93 -30.34
C THR A 513 -9.73 -2.61 -31.44
N PRO A 514 -9.10 -3.44 -32.29
CA PRO A 514 -7.67 -3.80 -32.27
C PRO A 514 -6.75 -2.66 -32.74
N LEU A 515 -5.53 -2.64 -32.18
CA LEU A 515 -4.46 -1.73 -32.59
C LEU A 515 -3.63 -2.38 -33.68
N TYR A 516 -3.53 -1.75 -34.84
CA TYR A 516 -2.66 -2.12 -35.96
C TYR A 516 -1.36 -1.33 -35.85
N ILE A 517 -0.27 -2.02 -35.56
CA ILE A 517 1.05 -1.44 -35.36
C ILE A 517 1.91 -1.83 -36.56
N ASP A 518 2.05 -0.89 -37.50
CA ASP A 518 2.66 -1.12 -38.81
C ASP A 518 4.00 -0.39 -38.94
N LEU A 519 4.97 -1.08 -39.55
CA LEU A 519 6.25 -0.54 -40.02
C LEU A 519 6.12 -0.21 -41.51
N VAL A 520 6.17 1.07 -41.84
CA VAL A 520 6.06 1.56 -43.22
C VAL A 520 7.43 1.93 -43.77
N ASP A 521 7.79 1.42 -44.95
CA ASP A 521 8.96 1.89 -45.70
C ASP A 521 8.54 3.11 -46.54
N THR A 522 8.98 4.30 -46.12
CA THR A 522 8.57 5.58 -46.71
C THR A 522 9.04 5.76 -48.14
N LYS A 523 10.04 4.99 -48.60
CA LYS A 523 10.50 5.02 -50.00
C LYS A 523 9.56 4.28 -50.93
N THR A 524 8.92 3.23 -50.43
CA THR A 524 8.02 2.37 -51.24
C THR A 524 6.55 2.67 -51.00
N GLY A 525 6.21 3.29 -49.86
CA GLY A 525 4.83 3.49 -49.43
C GLY A 525 4.13 2.19 -48.98
N HIS A 526 4.89 1.11 -48.75
CA HIS A 526 4.34 -0.19 -48.35
C HIS A 526 4.56 -0.46 -46.87
N ILE A 527 3.61 -1.19 -46.28
CA ILE A 527 3.78 -1.81 -44.98
C ILE A 527 4.68 -3.03 -45.19
N VAL A 528 5.85 -3.01 -44.56
CA VAL A 528 6.87 -4.06 -44.72
C VAL A 528 6.84 -5.08 -43.60
N ALA A 529 6.24 -4.72 -42.47
CA ALA A 529 5.92 -5.58 -41.34
C ALA A 529 4.85 -4.91 -40.48
N GLY A 530 4.09 -5.67 -39.72
CA GLY A 530 3.15 -5.13 -38.75
C GLY A 530 2.53 -6.21 -37.88
N CYS A 531 1.97 -5.80 -36.76
CA CYS A 531 1.29 -6.69 -35.82
C CYS A 531 -0.05 -6.09 -35.41
N ARG A 532 -0.90 -6.94 -34.82
CA ARG A 532 -2.17 -6.53 -34.24
C ARG A 532 -2.20 -6.83 -32.76
N TYR A 533 -2.68 -5.87 -31.98
CA TYR A 533 -2.88 -6.03 -30.55
C TYR A 533 -4.35 -5.87 -30.17
N HIS A 534 -4.83 -6.74 -29.29
CA HIS A 534 -6.20 -6.74 -28.78
C HIS A 534 -6.24 -6.45 -27.27
N SER A 535 -7.23 -5.68 -26.82
CA SER A 535 -7.49 -5.49 -25.38
C SER A 535 -8.07 -6.74 -24.72
N SER A 536 -8.77 -7.56 -25.49
CA SER A 536 -9.42 -8.80 -25.07
C SER A 536 -9.13 -9.91 -26.07
N HIS A 537 -9.66 -11.11 -25.84
CA HIS A 537 -9.43 -12.24 -26.74
C HIS A 537 -9.88 -11.91 -28.19
N PRO A 538 -9.05 -12.15 -29.23
CA PRO A 538 -9.34 -11.73 -30.61
C PRO A 538 -10.67 -12.24 -31.18
N GLY A 539 -11.13 -13.42 -30.73
CA GLY A 539 -12.43 -13.99 -31.09
C GLY A 539 -13.65 -13.36 -30.39
N GLY A 540 -13.49 -12.24 -29.67
CA GLY A 540 -14.59 -11.59 -28.92
C GLY A 540 -15.06 -12.37 -27.70
N ARG A 541 -14.24 -13.30 -27.20
CA ARG A 541 -14.56 -14.12 -26.03
C ARG A 541 -14.38 -13.29 -24.76
N SER A 542 -15.47 -13.05 -24.05
CA SER A 542 -15.43 -12.64 -22.65
C SER A 542 -15.28 -13.88 -21.77
N PHE A 543 -14.36 -13.85 -20.82
CA PHE A 543 -14.22 -14.93 -19.85
C PHE A 543 -15.00 -14.56 -18.59
N ASP A 544 -15.96 -15.40 -18.20
CA ASP A 544 -16.72 -15.18 -16.96
C ASP A 544 -15.87 -15.46 -15.70
N ASN A 545 -14.82 -16.28 -15.85
CA ASN A 545 -13.96 -16.72 -14.74
C ASN A 545 -12.52 -16.24 -14.93
N SER A 546 -11.86 -15.92 -13.82
CA SER A 546 -10.41 -15.74 -13.77
C SER A 546 -9.66 -17.02 -14.19
N PRO A 547 -8.45 -16.90 -14.73
CA PRO A 547 -7.59 -18.04 -15.03
C PRO A 547 -7.39 -18.95 -13.81
N ILE A 548 -7.42 -20.27 -14.01
CA ILE A 548 -7.23 -21.24 -12.92
C ILE A 548 -5.76 -21.45 -12.54
N ASN A 549 -4.83 -21.10 -13.44
CA ASN A 549 -3.38 -21.23 -13.26
C ASN A 549 -2.61 -20.27 -14.18
N SER A 550 -1.29 -20.20 -14.00
CA SER A 550 -0.39 -19.35 -14.78
C SER A 550 -0.36 -19.72 -16.27
N LEU A 551 -0.45 -21.00 -16.63
CA LEU A 551 -0.44 -21.43 -18.03
C LEU A 551 -1.66 -20.89 -18.81
N GLU A 552 -2.85 -20.91 -18.18
CA GLU A 552 -4.04 -20.30 -18.78
C GLU A 552 -3.91 -18.78 -18.84
N ALA A 553 -3.42 -18.14 -17.78
CA ALA A 553 -3.20 -16.70 -17.75
C ALA A 553 -2.25 -16.24 -18.88
N ASP A 554 -1.09 -16.90 -19.00
CA ASP A 554 -0.11 -16.69 -20.07
C ASP A 554 -0.71 -16.93 -21.46
N GLY A 555 -1.52 -17.97 -21.61
CA GLY A 555 -2.22 -18.27 -22.86
C GLY A 555 -3.17 -17.14 -23.27
N ARG A 556 -3.97 -16.62 -22.31
CA ARG A 556 -4.86 -15.48 -22.52
C ARG A 556 -4.07 -14.22 -22.88
N TRP A 557 -3.00 -13.93 -22.13
CA TRP A 557 -2.15 -12.77 -22.36
C TRP A 557 -1.51 -12.80 -23.76
N ARG A 558 -0.86 -13.91 -24.13
CA ARG A 558 -0.21 -14.09 -25.44
C ARG A 558 -1.19 -14.03 -26.61
N SER A 559 -2.43 -14.50 -26.42
CA SER A 559 -3.45 -14.47 -27.48
C SER A 559 -3.82 -13.06 -27.94
N ARG A 560 -3.49 -12.03 -27.16
CA ARG A 560 -3.75 -10.62 -27.49
C ARG A 560 -2.84 -10.08 -28.58
N PHE A 561 -1.72 -10.74 -28.88
CA PHE A 561 -0.75 -10.30 -29.87
C PHE A 561 -0.76 -11.23 -31.09
N ASP A 562 -1.04 -10.66 -32.26
CA ASP A 562 -0.95 -11.32 -33.55
C ASP A 562 0.24 -10.75 -34.36
N PRO A 563 1.36 -11.49 -34.49
CA PRO A 563 2.55 -11.03 -35.21
C PRO A 563 2.36 -10.93 -36.73
N TYR A 564 1.26 -11.41 -37.28
CA TYR A 564 0.98 -11.38 -38.72
C TYR A 564 -0.25 -10.51 -39.07
N GLY A 565 -0.78 -9.77 -38.08
CA GLY A 565 -2.03 -9.02 -38.18
C GLY A 565 -1.94 -7.65 -38.86
N GLN A 566 -0.90 -7.39 -39.66
CA GLN A 566 -0.62 -6.09 -40.32
C GLN A 566 -1.80 -5.57 -41.15
N THR A 567 -1.87 -4.25 -41.36
CA THR A 567 -2.90 -3.66 -42.23
C THR A 567 -2.74 -4.22 -43.67
N PRO A 568 -3.78 -4.82 -44.27
CA PRO A 568 -3.66 -5.38 -45.62
C PRO A 568 -3.46 -4.30 -46.69
N GLY A 569 -2.57 -4.57 -47.66
CA GLY A 569 -2.37 -3.72 -48.85
C GLY A 569 -1.30 -2.64 -48.70
N ALA A 570 -1.36 -1.62 -49.56
CA ALA A 570 -0.46 -0.47 -49.50
C ALA A 570 -0.71 0.35 -48.23
N ALA A 571 0.31 1.08 -47.74
CA ALA A 571 0.14 1.91 -46.56
C ALA A 571 -0.85 3.05 -46.87
N PRO A 572 -1.98 3.17 -46.15
CA PRO A 572 -2.88 4.30 -46.32
C PRO A 572 -2.18 5.63 -46.00
N ASP A 573 -2.74 6.75 -46.45
CA ASP A 573 -2.26 8.05 -46.02
C ASP A 573 -2.34 8.18 -44.49
N PRO A 574 -1.32 8.77 -43.84
CA PRO A 574 -1.31 8.89 -42.40
C PRO A 574 -2.44 9.80 -41.92
N LYS A 575 -3.15 9.38 -40.87
CA LYS A 575 -4.13 10.24 -40.21
C LYS A 575 -3.42 11.43 -39.55
N PRO A 576 -3.97 12.64 -39.64
CA PRO A 576 -3.42 13.79 -38.94
C PRO A 576 -3.52 13.55 -37.44
N TYR A 577 -2.38 13.53 -36.77
CA TYR A 577 -2.30 13.55 -35.31
C TYR A 577 -1.55 14.80 -34.89
N ARG A 578 -2.17 15.58 -34.00
CA ARG A 578 -1.48 16.67 -33.31
C ARG A 578 -1.16 16.18 -31.91
N SER A 579 0.12 15.85 -31.68
CA SER A 579 0.61 15.54 -30.33
C SER A 579 0.22 16.66 -29.37
N ALA A 580 -0.12 16.28 -28.14
CA ALA A 580 -0.16 17.26 -27.06
C ALA A 580 1.28 17.67 -26.82
N ASN A 581 1.52 18.97 -26.66
CA ASN A 581 2.85 19.43 -26.29
C ASN A 581 3.22 18.93 -24.89
N GLU A 582 2.20 18.65 -24.07
CA GLU A 582 2.27 18.14 -22.71
C GLU A 582 2.59 16.64 -22.63
N TYR A 583 2.32 15.87 -23.69
CA TYR A 583 2.54 14.41 -23.75
C TYR A 583 3.40 14.00 -24.95
N PRO A 584 4.66 14.48 -25.05
CA PRO A 584 5.51 14.25 -26.21
C PRO A 584 5.91 12.78 -26.41
N PHE A 585 5.86 11.92 -25.39
CA PHE A 585 6.24 10.51 -25.50
C PHE A 585 5.08 9.61 -25.93
N THR A 586 3.85 10.15 -25.98
CA THR A 586 2.63 9.35 -26.13
C THR A 586 1.80 9.73 -27.35
N LEU A 587 1.43 8.71 -28.13
CA LEU A 587 0.31 8.74 -29.04
C LEU A 587 -0.98 8.38 -28.28
N ASP A 588 -1.85 9.37 -28.09
CA ASP A 588 -3.18 9.15 -27.50
C ASP A 588 -4.22 8.93 -28.61
N MET A 589 -4.65 7.68 -28.77
CA MET A 589 -5.55 7.23 -29.83
C MET A 589 -6.90 7.95 -29.80
N ARG A 590 -7.31 8.44 -28.63
CA ARG A 590 -8.58 9.14 -28.41
C ARG A 590 -8.62 10.50 -29.13
N ARG A 591 -7.46 11.03 -29.53
CA ARG A 591 -7.31 12.34 -30.20
C ARG A 591 -7.22 12.25 -31.72
N LEU A 592 -7.39 11.06 -32.30
CA LEU A 592 -7.34 10.82 -33.74
C LEU A 592 -8.67 11.05 -34.47
N ARG A 593 -9.63 11.70 -33.82
CA ARG A 593 -11.02 11.81 -34.28
C ARG A 593 -11.41 13.24 -34.59
#